data_AF-A0A2V6ZTM6-F1
#
_entry.id   AF-A0A2V6ZTM6-F1
#
_cell.length_a   1.000
_cell.length_b   1.000
_cell.length_c   1.000
_cell.angle_alpha   90.00
_cell.angle_beta   90.00
_cell.angle_gamma   90.00
#
_symmetry.space_group_name_H-M   'P 1'
#
loop_
_entity.id
_entity.type
_entity.pdbx_description
1 polymer ?
#
loop_
_entity_poly.entity_id
_entity_poly.type
_entity_poly.pdbx_seq_one_letter_code
_entity_poly.pdbx_strand_id
1 'polypeptide(L)'
;IAAEFFGGLGLILGFLTRIAAFGIAVNMLVAIATVHHSYGFFMNWTGTQKGEGFEYHLLVLAITAYLIIRGAGALSVDRATATASPLAQPRLARA
;
A
#
# COMPACT_ATOMS: atom_id res chain seq x y z
N ILE A 1 -9.18 4.37 10.48
CA ILE A 1 -9.98 3.15 10.20
C ILE A 1 -10.45 3.05 8.74
N ALA A 2 -11.31 3.94 8.23
CA ALA A 2 -11.86 3.76 6.87
C ALA A 2 -10.78 3.69 5.77
N ALA A 3 -9.76 4.57 5.83
CA ALA A 3 -8.63 4.55 4.89
C ALA A 3 -7.78 3.26 4.99
N GLU A 4 -7.70 2.63 6.16
CA GLU A 4 -6.96 1.37 6.35
C GLU A 4 -7.75 0.19 5.80
N PHE A 5 -9.06 0.17 6.04
CA PHE A 5 -9.95 -0.88 5.55
C PHE A 5 -10.10 -0.85 4.03
N PHE A 6 -10.45 0.31 3.47
CA PHE A 6 -10.59 0.48 2.02
C PHE A 6 -9.24 0.51 1.30
N GLY A 7 -8.18 1.03 1.94
CA GLY A 7 -6.81 0.98 1.41
C GLY A 7 -6.26 -0.44 1.35
N GLY A 8 -6.50 -1.26 2.39
CA GLY A 8 -6.14 -2.67 2.40
C GLY A 8 -6.88 -3.46 1.31
N LEU A 9 -8.19 -3.26 1.17
CA LEU A 9 -8.99 -3.88 0.11
C LEU A 9 -8.55 -3.43 -1.29
N GLY A 10 -8.25 -2.14 -1.47
CA GLY A 10 -7.73 -1.59 -2.73
C GLY A 10 -6.37 -2.18 -3.12
N LEU A 11 -5.49 -2.44 -2.14
CA LEU A 11 -4.22 -3.12 -2.38
C LEU A 11 -4.38 -4.61 -2.73
N ILE A 12 -5.29 -5.33 -2.05
CA ILE A 12 -5.56 -6.75 -2.33
C ILE A 12 -6.13 -6.94 -3.73
N LEU A 13 -7.10 -6.11 -4.10
CA LEU A 13 -7.72 -6.17 -5.43
C LEU A 13 -6.83 -5.51 -6.51
N GLY A 14 -5.83 -4.74 -6.09
CA GLY A 14 -4.99 -3.95 -6.99
C GLY A 14 -5.82 -2.96 -7.80
N PHE A 15 -6.80 -2.30 -7.17
CA PHE A 15 -7.62 -1.25 -7.76
C PHE A 15 -7.28 0.08 -7.09
N LEU A 16 -6.85 1.08 -7.87
CA LEU A 16 -6.31 2.35 -7.36
C LEU A 16 -5.11 2.14 -6.41
N THR A 17 -4.22 1.20 -6.76
CA THR A 17 -3.11 0.72 -5.90
C THR A 17 -2.25 1.87 -5.35
N ARG A 18 -2.02 2.93 -6.14
CA ARG A 18 -1.24 4.11 -5.71
C ARG A 18 -1.95 4.95 -4.66
N ILE A 19 -3.25 5.17 -4.82
CA ILE A 19 -4.07 5.98 -3.89
C ILE A 19 -4.26 5.20 -2.58
N ALA A 20 -4.51 3.89 -2.67
CA ALA A 20 -4.58 3.00 -1.52
C ALA A 20 -3.24 2.96 -0.74
N ALA A 21 -2.11 2.79 -1.44
CA ALA A 21 -0.79 2.81 -0.82
C ALA A 21 -0.48 4.17 -0.14
N PHE A 22 -0.90 5.28 -0.74
CA PHE A 22 -0.74 6.61 -0.14
C PHE A 22 -1.55 6.75 1.16
N GLY A 23 -2.80 6.28 1.19
CA GLY A 23 -3.63 6.29 2.39
C GLY A 23 -3.00 5.51 3.55
N ILE A 24 -2.43 4.34 3.25
CA ILE A 24 -1.73 3.52 4.26
C ILE A 24 -0.43 4.20 4.72
N ALA A 25 0.35 4.78 3.81
CA ALA A 25 1.58 5.49 4.16
C ALA A 25 1.31 6.66 5.13
N VAL A 26 0.27 7.46 4.88
CA VAL A 26 -0.14 8.55 5.78
C VAL A 26 -0.55 8.01 7.15
N ASN A 27 -1.33 6.92 7.19
CA ASN A 27 -1.74 6.33 8.46
C ASN A 27 -0.55 5.81 9.27
N MET A 28 0.42 5.17 8.62
CA MET A 28 1.65 4.72 9.26
C MET A 28 2.47 5.90 9.79
N LEU A 29 2.60 7.00 9.04
CA LEU A 29 3.28 8.23 9.52
C LEU A 29 2.61 8.80 10.77
N VAL A 30 1.27 8.89 10.78
CA VAL A 30 0.51 9.38 11.94
C VAL A 30 0.71 8.47 13.14
N ALA A 31 0.68 7.14 12.96
CA ALA A 31 0.90 6.18 14.03
C ALA A 31 2.30 6.28 14.65
N ILE A 32 3.33 6.54 13.84
CA ILE A 32 4.69 6.82 14.33
C ILE A 32 4.70 8.10 15.16
N ALA A 33 4.20 9.21 14.61
CA ALA A 33 4.29 10.53 15.24
C ALA A 33 3.48 10.65 16.54
N THR A 34 2.35 9.93 16.64
CA THR A 34 1.42 10.07 17.78
C THR A 34 1.70 9.10 18.92
N VAL A 35 2.06 7.85 18.60
CA VAL A 35 2.14 6.78 19.61
C VAL A 35 3.54 6.18 19.70
N HIS A 36 4.14 5.80 18.56
CA HIS A 36 5.32 4.93 18.56
C HIS A 36 6.66 5.65 18.70
N HIS A 37 6.70 6.98 18.45
CA HIS A 37 7.91 7.78 18.64
C HIS A 37 8.45 7.73 20.08
N SER A 38 7.56 7.58 21.06
CA SER A 38 7.92 7.55 22.49
C SER A 38 8.48 6.20 22.97
N TYR A 39 8.27 5.12 22.21
CA TYR A 39 8.64 3.75 22.61
C TYR A 39 9.96 3.24 21.99
N GLY A 40 10.64 4.08 21.20
CA GLY A 40 11.92 3.75 20.57
C GLY A 40 11.79 3.00 19.25
N PHE A 41 12.92 2.57 18.69
CA PHE A 41 12.98 2.02 17.34
C PHE A 41 12.44 0.58 17.23
N PHE A 42 12.90 -0.32 18.11
CA PHE A 42 12.63 -1.75 18.01
C PHE A 42 11.19 -2.11 18.36
N MET A 43 10.52 -2.83 17.46
CA MET A 43 9.20 -3.39 17.72
C MET A 43 9.28 -4.44 18.84
N ASN A 44 8.23 -4.58 19.63
CA ASN A 44 8.20 -5.54 20.74
C ASN A 44 7.81 -6.94 20.26
N TRP A 45 8.61 -7.53 19.37
CA TRP A 45 8.35 -8.83 18.76
C TRP A 45 8.13 -9.96 19.78
N THR A 46 8.76 -9.87 20.95
CA THR A 46 8.71 -10.89 22.02
C THR A 46 7.75 -10.53 23.16
N GLY A 47 7.02 -9.41 23.09
CA GLY A 47 6.05 -9.01 24.11
C GLY A 47 6.67 -8.59 25.46
N THR A 48 7.97 -8.35 25.52
CA THR A 48 8.73 -8.06 26.75
C THR A 48 8.88 -6.56 27.05
N GLN A 49 8.61 -5.69 26.09
CA GLN A 49 8.66 -4.24 26.25
C GLN A 49 7.30 -3.63 26.62
N LYS A 50 7.31 -2.44 27.24
CA LYS A 50 6.10 -1.72 27.66
C LYS A 50 5.32 -1.08 26.52
N GLY A 51 5.89 -1.01 25.33
CA GLY A 51 5.22 -0.47 24.15
C GLY A 51 5.84 -0.98 22.87
N GLU A 52 5.15 -0.71 21.77
CA GLU A 52 5.56 -1.09 20.43
C GLU A 52 6.45 0.00 19.83
N GLY A 53 7.64 -0.36 19.36
CA GLY A 53 8.48 0.55 18.59
C GLY A 53 7.92 0.84 17.20
N PHE A 54 8.61 1.65 16.40
CA PHE A 54 8.13 2.05 15.07
C PHE A 54 8.78 1.32 13.88
N GLU A 55 9.62 0.29 14.13
CA GLU A 55 10.27 -0.53 13.09
C GLU A 55 9.27 -1.10 12.07
N TYR A 56 8.17 -1.69 12.53
CA TYR A 56 7.12 -2.22 11.63
C TYR A 56 6.52 -1.14 10.73
N HIS A 57 6.29 0.05 11.28
CA HIS A 57 5.70 1.16 10.55
C HIS A 57 6.62 1.65 9.43
N LEU A 58 7.94 1.68 9.68
CA LEU A 58 8.95 2.00 8.64
C LEU A 58 8.97 0.96 7.52
N LEU A 59 8.86 -0.33 7.86
CA LEU A 59 8.78 -1.40 6.87
C LEU A 59 7.56 -1.20 5.96
N VAL A 60 6.39 -0.92 6.54
CA VAL A 60 5.16 -0.65 5.78
C VAL A 60 5.32 0.62 4.93
N LEU A 61 6.01 1.65 5.42
CA LEU A 61 6.33 2.84 4.64
C LEU A 61 7.20 2.50 3.41
N ALA A 62 8.21 1.66 3.56
CA ALA A 62 9.07 1.25 2.45
C ALA A 62 8.28 0.46 1.39
N ILE A 63 7.40 -0.45 1.83
CA ILE A 63 6.54 -1.24 0.94
C ILE A 63 5.55 -0.33 0.20
N THR A 64 4.89 0.57 0.90
CA THR A 64 3.92 1.51 0.30
C THR A 64 4.61 2.49 -0.65
N ALA A 65 5.80 2.99 -0.31
CA ALA A 65 6.61 3.80 -1.23
C ALA A 65 6.96 3.05 -2.51
N TYR A 66 7.37 1.79 -2.41
CA TYR A 66 7.62 0.94 -3.57
C TYR A 66 6.36 0.77 -4.44
N LEU A 67 5.20 0.52 -3.81
CA LEU A 67 3.92 0.37 -4.52
C LEU A 67 3.46 1.68 -5.19
N ILE A 68 3.73 2.83 -4.59
CA ILE A 68 3.47 4.14 -5.21
C ILE A 68 4.31 4.31 -6.47
N ILE A 69 5.61 3.99 -6.41
CA ILE A 69 6.56 4.15 -7.53
C ILE A 69 6.26 3.14 -8.64
N ARG A 70 6.24 1.84 -8.32
CA ARG A 70 6.08 0.75 -9.30
C ARG A 70 4.65 0.60 -9.79
N GLY A 71 3.66 0.99 -8.99
CA GLY A 71 2.25 0.77 -9.30
C GLY A 71 1.83 -0.69 -9.09
N ALA A 72 0.63 -1.01 -9.59
CA ALA A 72 -0.04 -2.27 -9.36
C ALA A 72 0.64 -3.48 -10.05
N GLY A 73 0.56 -4.65 -9.39
CA GLY A 73 1.19 -5.89 -9.86
C GLY A 73 0.56 -6.49 -11.13
N ALA A 74 1.14 -7.58 -11.64
CA ALA A 74 0.71 -8.19 -12.91
C ALA A 74 -0.72 -8.79 -12.87
N LEU A 75 -1.24 -9.12 -11.69
CA LEU A 75 -2.59 -9.67 -11.47
C LEU A 75 -3.60 -8.63 -10.97
N SER A 76 -3.25 -7.35 -11.00
CA SER A 76 -4.11 -6.29 -10.47
C SER A 76 -5.30 -5.99 -11.40
N VAL A 77 -6.43 -5.64 -10.81
CA VAL A 77 -7.63 -5.17 -11.52
C VAL A 77 -7.35 -3.90 -12.34
N ASP A 78 -6.44 -3.02 -11.89
CA ASP A 78 -5.94 -1.86 -12.67
C ASP A 78 -5.35 -2.30 -14.03
N ARG A 79 -4.61 -3.42 -14.06
CA ARG A 79 -4.06 -3.95 -15.32
C ARG A 79 -5.12 -4.65 -16.16
N ALA A 80 -6.04 -5.39 -15.54
CA ALA A 80 -7.13 -6.06 -16.24
C ALA A 80 -8.04 -5.04 -16.95
N THR A 81 -8.37 -3.92 -16.29
CA THR A 81 -9.16 -2.83 -16.89
C THR A 81 -8.38 -2.04 -17.93
N ALA A 82 -7.08 -1.79 -17.74
CA ALA A 82 -6.24 -1.17 -18.76
C ALA A 82 -6.12 -2.03 -20.04
N THR A 83 -6.06 -3.35 -19.90
CA THR A 83 -5.97 -4.30 -21.03
C THR A 83 -7.33 -4.52 -21.71
N ALA A 84 -8.43 -4.44 -20.96
CA ALA A 84 -9.78 -4.61 -21.49
C ALA A 84 -10.33 -3.38 -22.24
N SER A 85 -9.62 -2.24 -22.22
CA SER A 85 -10.07 -1.05 -22.93
C SER A 85 -10.01 -1.26 -24.46
N PRO A 86 -11.13 -1.14 -25.20
CA PRO A 86 -11.18 -1.34 -26.65
C PRO A 86 -10.25 -0.41 -27.45
N LEU A 87 -9.80 0.69 -26.85
CA LEU A 87 -8.86 1.65 -27.45
C LEU A 87 -7.41 1.14 -27.49
N ALA A 88 -7.08 0.08 -26.74
CA ALA A 88 -5.75 -0.51 -26.70
C ALA A 88 -5.53 -1.59 -27.76
N GLN A 89 -6.54 -1.95 -28.58
CA GLN A 89 -6.33 -2.84 -29.73
C GLN A 89 -5.70 -2.06 -30.89
N PRO A 90 -4.40 -2.25 -31.21
CA PRO A 90 -3.85 -1.76 -32.45
C PRO A 90 -4.29 -2.76 -33.53
N ARG A 91 -5.34 -2.41 -34.28
CA ARG A 91 -5.51 -2.80 -35.68
C ARG A 91 -5.39 -4.31 -36.00
N LEU A 92 -6.14 -5.19 -35.35
CA LEU A 92 -6.37 -6.56 -35.87
C LEU A 92 -7.63 -6.67 -36.75
N ALA A 93 -8.10 -5.54 -37.30
CA ALA A 93 -9.27 -5.48 -38.19
C ALA A 93 -8.91 -5.27 -39.67
N ARG A 94 -7.69 -5.61 -40.11
CA ARG A 94 -7.32 -5.63 -41.53
C ARG A 94 -6.39 -6.80 -41.84
N ALA A 95 -6.98 -7.94 -42.21
CA ALA A 95 -6.42 -8.91 -43.14
C ALA A 95 -7.59 -9.69 -43.75
#